data_AF-A0A3A4ZLH4-F1
#
_entry.id   AF-A0A3A4ZLH4-F1
#
_cell.length_a   1.000
_cell.length_b   1.000
_cell.length_c   1.000
_cell.angle_alpha   90.00
_cell.angle_beta   90.00
_cell.angle_gamma   90.00
#
_symmetry.space_group_name_H-M   'P 1'
#
loop_
_entity.id
_entity.type
_entity.pdbx_description
1 polymer ?
#
loop_
_entity_poly.entity_id
_entity_poly.type
_entity_poly.pdbx_seq_one_letter_code
_entity_poly.pdbx_strand_id
1 'polypeptide(L)'
;MIKSTYKSRATRLSQATAPIDSMVVHLEEIRNEFSDIEDASENVALTKEQEDELSAKIGEVWSLDIGEIESLSEEMSSWRDNMNGTNLESTSKYETVSECADTLENVVSELSSLDEPRSLDELEAAIATLQSALLDLENIEFPGMYS
;
A
#
# COMPACT_ATOMS: atom_id res chain seq x y z
N MET A 1 -7.26 -27.66 -18.55
CA MET A 1 -7.23 -26.37 -19.30
C MET A 1 -7.71 -25.31 -18.33
N ILE A 2 -6.80 -24.62 -17.65
CA ILE A 2 -7.15 -23.59 -16.67
C ILE A 2 -7.63 -22.38 -17.49
N LYS A 3 -8.93 -22.09 -17.42
CA LYS A 3 -9.47 -20.86 -17.99
C LYS A 3 -8.96 -19.73 -17.10
N SER A 4 -7.91 -19.03 -17.55
CA SER A 4 -7.51 -17.76 -16.97
C SER A 4 -8.69 -16.79 -17.13
N THR A 5 -9.40 -16.53 -16.03
CA THR A 5 -10.48 -15.55 -16.00
C THR A 5 -9.83 -14.17 -16.05
N TYR A 6 -9.96 -13.52 -17.20
CA TYR A 6 -9.49 -12.15 -17.38
C TYR A 6 -10.30 -11.21 -16.46
N LYS A 7 -9.74 -10.83 -15.30
CA LYS A 7 -10.29 -9.78 -14.42
C LYS A 7 -10.23 -8.42 -15.12
N SER A 8 -11.25 -7.58 -14.94
CA SER A 8 -11.34 -6.24 -15.55
C SER A 8 -10.35 -5.23 -14.93
N ARG A 9 -10.07 -4.10 -15.61
CA ARG A 9 -9.15 -3.04 -15.14
C ARG A 9 -9.50 -2.52 -13.76
N ALA A 10 -10.76 -2.13 -13.55
CA ALA A 10 -11.22 -1.64 -12.25
C ALA A 10 -11.00 -2.68 -11.15
N THR A 11 -11.19 -3.97 -11.46
CA THR A 11 -10.94 -5.05 -10.49
C THR A 11 -9.46 -5.26 -10.21
N ARG A 12 -8.56 -5.11 -11.19
CA ARG A 12 -7.11 -5.28 -10.97
C ARG A 12 -6.48 -4.08 -10.28
N LEU A 13 -6.83 -2.87 -10.70
CA LEU A 13 -6.36 -1.65 -10.04
C LEU A 13 -6.96 -1.55 -8.62
N SER A 14 -8.25 -1.82 -8.45
CA SER A 14 -8.85 -1.90 -7.11
C SER A 14 -8.24 -3.02 -6.28
N GLN A 15 -7.83 -4.14 -6.86
CA GLN A 15 -7.07 -5.17 -6.12
C GLN A 15 -5.65 -4.71 -5.79
N ALA A 16 -5.06 -3.85 -6.64
CA ALA A 16 -3.71 -3.35 -6.44
C ALA A 16 -3.65 -2.25 -5.37
N THR A 17 -4.69 -1.42 -5.31
CA THR A 17 -4.77 -0.31 -4.35
C THR A 17 -5.47 -0.71 -3.06
N ALA A 18 -6.36 -1.72 -3.05
CA ALA A 18 -7.15 -2.08 -1.87
C ALA A 18 -6.30 -2.42 -0.62
N PRO A 19 -5.19 -3.17 -0.70
CA PRO A 19 -4.38 -3.43 0.48
C PRO A 19 -3.76 -2.16 1.06
N ILE A 20 -3.25 -1.27 0.19
CA ILE A 20 -2.63 -0.01 0.60
C ILE A 20 -3.70 0.95 1.15
N ASP A 21 -4.85 1.04 0.51
CA ASP A 21 -5.99 1.86 0.94
C ASP A 21 -6.53 1.37 2.29
N SER A 22 -6.68 0.06 2.46
CA SER A 22 -7.06 -0.55 3.74
C SER A 22 -6.07 -0.22 4.85
N MET A 23 -4.76 -0.32 4.56
CA MET A 23 -3.71 0.04 5.51
C MET A 23 -3.78 1.51 5.92
N VAL A 24 -3.95 2.42 4.95
CA VAL A 24 -4.11 3.85 5.23
C VAL A 24 -5.32 4.08 6.13
N VAL A 25 -6.47 3.46 5.84
CA VAL A 25 -7.67 3.61 6.67
C VAL A 25 -7.42 3.13 8.10
N HIS A 26 -6.83 1.95 8.29
CA HIS A 26 -6.54 1.43 9.63
C HIS A 26 -5.55 2.31 10.40
N LEU A 27 -4.49 2.79 9.75
CA LEU A 27 -3.51 3.68 10.39
C LEU A 27 -4.10 5.05 10.70
N GLU A 28 -4.99 5.59 9.86
CA GLU A 28 -5.70 6.84 10.14
C GLU A 28 -6.71 6.70 11.29
N GLU A 29 -7.39 5.56 11.39
CA GLU A 29 -8.25 5.25 12.54
C GLU A 29 -7.45 5.24 13.84
N ILE A 30 -6.28 4.58 13.85
CA ILE A 30 -5.35 4.61 14.99
C ILE A 30 -4.88 6.04 15.27
N ARG A 31 -4.43 6.79 14.25
CA ARG A 31 -4.01 8.19 14.42
C ARG A 31 -5.09 9.03 15.08
N ASN A 32 -6.32 8.95 14.60
CA ASN A 32 -7.44 9.74 15.13
C ASN A 32 -7.76 9.37 16.59
N GLU A 33 -7.72 8.08 16.94
CA GLU A 33 -7.96 7.62 18.30
C GLU A 33 -6.98 8.23 19.31
N PHE A 34 -5.70 8.37 18.93
CA PHE A 34 -4.66 8.88 19.81
C PHE A 34 -4.43 10.40 19.69
N SER A 35 -4.82 11.02 18.57
CA SER A 35 -4.78 12.49 18.38
C SER A 35 -5.79 13.20 19.29
N ASP A 36 -7.00 12.65 19.43
CA ASP A 36 -8.03 13.21 20.33
C ASP A 36 -7.57 13.23 21.80
N ILE A 37 -6.67 12.32 22.18
CA ILE A 37 -6.10 12.22 23.53
C ILE A 37 -5.06 13.31 23.77
N GLU A 38 -4.20 13.56 22.79
CA GLU A 38 -3.16 14.61 22.86
C GLU A 38 -3.79 16.01 22.92
N ASP A 39 -4.83 16.26 22.13
CA ASP A 39 -5.52 17.55 22.10
C ASP A 39 -6.39 17.82 23.34
N ALA A 40 -7.01 16.78 23.92
CA ALA A 40 -7.85 16.92 25.12
C ALA A 40 -7.04 17.20 26.40
N SER A 41 -5.75 16.90 26.38
CA SER A 41 -4.86 16.96 27.53
C SER A 41 -3.79 18.03 27.31
N GLU A 42 -4.13 19.32 27.48
CA GLU A 42 -3.24 20.51 27.39
C GLU A 42 -1.72 20.19 27.25
N ASN A 43 -1.23 19.89 26.03
CA ASN A 43 0.19 19.60 25.75
C ASN A 43 0.85 18.51 26.65
N VAL A 44 0.11 17.49 27.05
CA VAL A 44 0.69 16.34 27.76
C VAL A 44 0.92 15.25 26.74
N ALA A 45 2.19 14.92 26.53
CA ALA A 45 2.60 13.77 25.74
C ALA A 45 1.84 12.50 26.20
N LEU A 46 1.66 11.56 25.28
CA LEU A 46 1.07 10.26 25.58
C LEU A 46 1.71 9.64 26.83
N THR A 47 0.89 9.05 27.68
CA THR A 47 1.42 8.25 28.79
C THR A 47 2.10 7.01 28.22
N LYS A 48 3.05 6.46 28.96
CA LYS A 48 3.73 5.22 28.54
C LYS A 48 2.76 4.07 28.22
N GLU A 49 1.67 3.95 28.97
CA GLU A 49 0.64 2.94 28.71
C GLU A 49 -0.05 3.15 27.35
N GLN A 50 -0.27 4.41 26.97
CA GLN A 50 -0.82 4.78 25.66
C GLN A 50 0.21 4.62 24.54
N GLU A 51 1.49 4.92 24.78
CA GLU A 51 2.56 4.65 23.82
C GLU A 51 2.69 3.14 23.54
N ASP A 52 2.64 2.31 24.60
CA ASP A 52 2.67 0.85 24.48
C ASP A 52 1.43 0.32 23.73
N GLU A 53 0.23 0.89 23.98
CA GLU A 53 -1.01 0.54 23.26
C GLU A 53 -0.96 0.96 21.78
N LEU A 54 -0.49 2.18 21.50
CA LEU A 54 -0.30 2.71 20.15
C LEU A 54 0.63 1.79 19.36
N SER A 55 1.81 1.48 19.91
CA SER A 55 2.78 0.60 19.27
C SER A 55 2.20 -0.80 19.02
N ALA A 56 1.42 -1.34 19.95
CA ALA A 56 0.80 -2.65 19.75
C ALA A 56 -0.23 -2.66 18.60
N LYS A 57 -1.07 -1.63 18.50
CA LYS A 57 -2.05 -1.49 17.42
C LYS A 57 -1.39 -1.27 16.07
N ILE A 58 -0.35 -0.43 16.03
CA ILE A 58 0.44 -0.21 14.81
C ILE A 58 1.08 -1.53 14.38
N GLY A 59 1.73 -2.27 15.27
CA GLY A 59 2.38 -3.53 14.93
C GLY A 59 1.45 -4.60 14.35
N GLU A 60 0.20 -4.66 14.84
CA GLU A 60 -0.82 -5.55 14.29
C GLU A 60 -1.17 -5.20 12.83
N VAL A 61 -1.45 -3.92 12.56
CA VAL A 61 -1.77 -3.43 11.21
C VAL A 61 -0.56 -3.54 10.28
N TRP A 62 0.61 -3.11 10.75
CA TRP A 62 1.86 -3.09 9.99
C TRP A 62 2.24 -4.48 9.51
N SER A 63 2.15 -5.50 10.37
CA SER A 63 2.51 -6.87 9.99
C SER A 63 1.49 -7.52 9.05
N LEU A 64 0.20 -7.22 9.18
CA LEU A 64 -0.85 -7.86 8.37
C LEU A 64 -0.91 -7.23 6.98
N ASP A 65 -0.96 -5.90 6.90
CA ASP A 65 -1.27 -5.20 5.67
C ASP A 65 -0.03 -5.12 4.75
N ILE A 66 1.20 -5.05 5.29
CA ILE A 66 2.43 -5.15 4.47
C ILE A 66 2.51 -6.49 3.75
N GLY A 67 2.15 -7.60 4.41
CA GLY A 67 2.18 -8.93 3.80
C GLY A 67 1.23 -9.04 2.60
N GLU A 68 0.11 -8.32 2.61
CA GLU A 68 -0.81 -8.25 1.47
C GLU A 68 -0.21 -7.44 0.31
N ILE A 69 0.46 -6.31 0.61
CA ILE A 69 1.13 -5.47 -0.39
C ILE A 69 2.30 -6.24 -1.03
N GLU A 70 3.11 -6.96 -0.24
CA GLU A 70 4.19 -7.83 -0.72
C GLU A 70 3.67 -8.90 -1.67
N SER A 71 2.62 -9.62 -1.26
CA SER A 71 2.02 -10.69 -2.07
C SER A 71 1.52 -10.16 -3.43
N LEU A 72 0.94 -8.96 -3.43
CA LEU A 72 0.47 -8.30 -4.65
C LEU A 72 1.65 -7.84 -5.53
N SER A 73 2.70 -7.28 -4.94
CA SER A 73 3.92 -6.87 -5.64
C SER A 73 4.56 -8.07 -6.37
N GLU A 74 4.62 -9.23 -5.71
CA GLU A 74 5.07 -10.48 -6.31
C GLU A 74 4.16 -10.94 -7.47
N GLU A 75 2.84 -10.83 -7.32
CA GLU A 75 1.89 -11.18 -8.40
C GLU A 75 2.10 -10.30 -9.64
N MET A 76 2.24 -8.99 -9.46
CA MET A 76 2.44 -8.03 -10.55
C MET A 76 3.82 -8.22 -11.22
N SER A 77 4.87 -8.44 -10.43
CA SER A 77 6.21 -8.77 -10.93
C SER A 77 6.18 -10.07 -11.75
N SER A 78 5.48 -11.10 -11.27
CA SER A 78 5.31 -12.35 -12.01
C SER A 78 4.60 -12.14 -13.35
N TRP A 79 3.58 -11.26 -13.39
CA TRP A 79 2.89 -10.95 -14.65
C TRP A 79 3.79 -10.21 -15.64
N ARG A 80 4.58 -9.22 -15.17
CA ARG A 80 5.60 -8.53 -15.95
C ARG A 80 6.59 -9.53 -16.56
N ASP A 81 7.12 -10.41 -15.72
CA ASP A 81 8.14 -11.40 -16.11
C ASP A 81 7.60 -12.41 -17.12
N ASN A 82 6.35 -12.87 -16.96
CA ASN A 82 5.68 -13.76 -17.92
C ASN A 82 5.40 -13.10 -19.27
N MET A 83 5.27 -11.77 -19.31
CA MET A 83 5.11 -11.04 -20.57
C MET A 83 6.47 -10.73 -21.24
N ASN A 84 7.56 -10.75 -20.48
CA ASN A 84 8.91 -10.59 -21.00
C ASN A 84 9.34 -11.83 -21.82
N GLY A 85 9.95 -11.61 -22.97
CA GLY A 85 10.30 -12.63 -23.96
C GLY A 85 9.13 -13.10 -24.83
N THR A 86 7.94 -12.49 -24.73
CA THR A 86 6.74 -12.87 -25.51
C THR A 86 6.41 -11.89 -26.64
N ASN A 87 7.30 -10.93 -26.91
CA ASN A 87 7.12 -9.89 -27.94
C ASN A 87 5.96 -8.93 -27.59
N LEU A 88 5.58 -8.87 -26.31
CA LEU A 88 4.56 -7.99 -25.74
C LEU A 88 5.16 -6.79 -25.01
N GLU A 89 6.48 -6.68 -24.94
CA GLU A 89 7.22 -5.68 -24.16
C GLU A 89 7.02 -4.26 -24.72
N SER A 90 6.74 -4.16 -26.02
CA SER A 90 6.40 -2.89 -26.67
C SER A 90 4.90 -2.56 -26.60
N THR A 91 4.11 -3.36 -25.88
CA THR A 91 2.68 -3.10 -25.73
C THR A 91 2.44 -2.21 -24.55
N SER A 92 1.48 -1.32 -24.71
CA SER A 92 1.01 -0.43 -23.67
C SER A 92 0.56 -1.21 -22.42
N LYS A 93 0.05 -2.44 -22.57
CA LYS A 93 -0.30 -3.32 -21.44
C LYS A 93 0.94 -3.73 -20.62
N TYR A 94 2.06 -4.01 -21.27
CA TYR A 94 3.30 -4.35 -20.58
C TYR A 94 3.81 -3.17 -19.78
N GLU A 95 3.82 -1.97 -20.39
CA GLU A 95 4.23 -0.72 -19.73
C GLU A 95 3.45 -0.52 -18.43
N THR A 96 2.12 -0.68 -18.44
CA THR A 96 1.30 -0.52 -17.23
C THR A 96 1.53 -1.57 -16.17
N VAL A 97 1.69 -2.85 -16.57
CA VAL A 97 1.98 -3.92 -15.60
C VAL A 97 3.35 -3.71 -14.98
N SER A 98 4.32 -3.25 -15.78
CA SER A 98 5.65 -2.91 -15.29
C SER A 98 5.61 -1.74 -14.32
N GLU A 99 4.95 -0.64 -14.68
CA GLU A 99 4.83 0.55 -13.83
C GLU A 99 4.14 0.23 -12.49
N CYS A 100 3.10 -0.60 -12.51
CA CYS A 100 2.41 -1.03 -11.30
C CYS A 100 3.29 -1.97 -10.44
N ALA A 101 4.02 -2.91 -11.06
CA ALA A 101 4.97 -3.75 -10.35
C ALA A 101 6.09 -2.92 -9.70
N ASP A 102 6.67 -1.98 -10.45
CA ASP A 102 7.76 -1.13 -9.99
C ASP A 102 7.28 -0.20 -8.85
N THR A 103 6.06 0.34 -8.95
CA THR A 103 5.47 1.16 -7.89
C THR A 103 5.26 0.34 -6.62
N LEU A 104 4.68 -0.86 -6.72
CA LEU A 104 4.47 -1.74 -5.56
C LEU A 104 5.79 -2.22 -4.95
N GLU A 105 6.81 -2.51 -5.76
CA GLU A 105 8.15 -2.86 -5.28
C GLU A 105 8.79 -1.71 -4.51
N ASN A 106 8.63 -0.47 -4.99
CA ASN A 106 9.08 0.72 -4.26
C ASN A 106 8.34 0.87 -2.93
N VAL A 107 7.01 0.70 -2.90
CA VAL A 107 6.21 0.76 -1.67
C VAL A 107 6.69 -0.27 -0.65
N VAL A 108 6.84 -1.52 -1.07
CA VAL A 108 7.33 -2.60 -0.20
C VAL A 108 8.72 -2.25 0.32
N SER A 109 9.61 -1.75 -0.54
CA SER A 109 10.96 -1.35 -0.15
C SER A 109 10.94 -0.19 0.85
N GLU A 110 10.09 0.82 0.65
CA GLU A 110 9.95 1.95 1.54
C GLU A 110 9.38 1.52 2.89
N LEU A 111 8.29 0.76 2.92
CA LEU A 111 7.68 0.22 4.13
C LEU A 111 8.60 -0.73 4.89
N SER A 112 9.38 -1.54 4.18
CA SER A 112 10.38 -2.43 4.82
C SER A 112 11.60 -1.67 5.34
N SER A 113 11.89 -0.48 4.79
CA SER A 113 12.98 0.38 5.25
C SER A 113 12.57 1.29 6.41
N LEU A 114 11.28 1.61 6.50
CA LEU A 114 10.69 2.23 7.67
C LEU A 114 10.66 1.18 8.79
N ASP A 115 11.31 1.48 9.90
CA ASP A 115 11.05 0.72 11.13
C ASP A 115 9.55 0.85 11.47
N GLU A 116 8.98 -0.20 12.08
CA GLU A 116 7.60 -0.18 12.58
C GLU A 116 7.36 1.12 13.39
N PRO A 117 6.37 1.95 13.03
CA PRO A 117 6.15 3.23 13.67
C PRO A 117 5.85 3.06 15.16
N ARG A 118 6.50 3.87 16.02
CA ARG A 118 6.36 3.80 17.49
C ARG A 118 5.83 5.08 18.11
N SER A 119 5.55 6.09 17.30
CA SER A 119 5.02 7.38 17.72
C SER A 119 4.01 7.91 16.70
N LEU A 120 3.22 8.91 17.10
CA LEU A 120 2.28 9.58 16.20
C LEU A 120 2.98 10.24 15.00
N ASP A 121 4.11 10.91 15.23
CA ASP A 121 4.90 11.54 14.17
C ASP A 121 5.38 10.50 13.13
N GLU A 122 5.86 9.34 13.59
CA GLU A 122 6.30 8.25 12.72
C GLU A 122 5.11 7.61 11.97
N LEU A 123 3.97 7.47 12.65
CA LEU A 123 2.72 6.98 12.06
C LEU A 123 2.23 7.92 10.94
N GLU A 124 2.28 9.22 11.16
CA GLU A 124 1.91 10.23 10.15
C GLU A 124 2.83 10.17 8.92
N ALA A 125 4.14 10.02 9.15
CA ALA A 125 5.10 9.86 8.05
C ALA A 125 4.82 8.60 7.22
N ALA A 126 4.47 7.49 7.88
CA ALA A 126 4.10 6.25 7.21
C ALA A 126 2.80 6.39 6.40
N ILE A 127 1.75 7.00 6.99
CA ILE A 127 0.49 7.29 6.29
C ILE A 127 0.75 8.15 5.05
N ALA A 128 1.55 9.21 5.16
CA ALA A 128 1.87 10.08 4.03
C ALA A 128 2.59 9.34 2.89
N THR A 129 3.46 8.39 3.24
CA THR A 129 4.16 7.54 2.27
C THR A 129 3.17 6.65 1.51
N LEU A 130 2.29 5.95 2.24
CA LEU A 130 1.25 5.09 1.65
C LEU A 130 0.26 5.88 0.79
N GLN A 131 -0.11 7.10 1.21
CA GLN A 131 -0.99 7.98 0.43
C GLN A 131 -0.32 8.46 -0.87
N SER A 132 0.97 8.80 -0.83
CA SER A 132 1.72 9.12 -2.05
C SER A 132 1.73 7.94 -3.03
N ALA A 133 1.95 6.73 -2.51
CA ALA A 133 1.94 5.52 -3.31
C ALA A 133 0.57 5.21 -3.94
N LEU A 134 -0.52 5.43 -3.20
CA LEU A 134 -1.87 5.31 -3.75
C LEU A 134 -2.08 6.26 -4.91
N LEU A 135 -1.65 7.52 -4.77
CA LEU A 135 -1.77 8.50 -5.85
C LEU A 135 -0.97 8.07 -7.08
N ASP A 136 0.23 7.55 -6.90
CA ASP A 136 1.05 7.04 -8.00
C ASP A 136 0.35 5.87 -8.71
N LEU A 137 -0.18 4.90 -7.96
CA LEU A 137 -0.94 3.77 -8.52
C LEU A 137 -2.23 4.20 -9.21
N GLU A 138 -2.95 5.19 -8.68
CA GLU A 138 -4.18 5.73 -9.28
C GLU A 138 -3.90 6.44 -10.62
N ASN A 139 -2.72 7.05 -10.76
CA ASN A 139 -2.30 7.73 -11.98
C ASN A 139 -1.88 6.76 -13.10
N ILE A 140 -1.70 5.46 -12.79
CA ILE A 140 -1.34 4.45 -13.78
C ILE A 140 -2.49 4.22 -14.77
N GLU A 141 -2.29 4.61 -16.02
CA GLU A 141 -3.27 4.43 -17.09
C GLU A 141 -3.14 3.05 -17.75
N PHE A 142 -4.14 2.18 -17.56
CA PHE A 142 -4.22 0.91 -18.29
C PHE A 142 -4.80 1.11 -19.71
N PRO A 143 -4.03 0.80 -20.77
CA PRO A 143 -4.38 1.08 -22.16
C PRO A 143 -5.26 -0.02 -22.79
N GLY A 144 -6.10 0.39 -23.75
CA GLY A 144 -7.08 -0.49 -24.43
C GLY A 144 -8.50 -0.43 -23.86
N MET A 145 -8.88 0.71 -23.26
CA MET A 145 -9.97 0.82 -22.28
C MET A 145 -11.00 1.91 -22.60
N TYR A 146 -11.06 2.43 -23.83
CA TYR A 146 -12.25 3.14 -24.31
C TYR A 146 -13.14 2.14 -25.05
N SER A 147 -14.16 1.65 -24.35
CA SER A 147 -15.37 1.09 -24.96
C SER A 147 -16.57 1.55 -24.14
#